data_AF-A0A2H1FBV4-F1
#
_entry.id   AF-A0A2H1FBV4-F1
#
_cell.length_a   1.000
_cell.length_b   1.000
_cell.length_c   1.000
_cell.angle_alpha   90.00
_cell.angle_beta   90.00
_cell.angle_gamma   90.00
#
_symmetry.space_group_name_H-M   'P 1'
#
loop_
_entity.id
_entity.type
_entity.pdbx_description
1 polymer ?
#
loop_
_entity_poly.entity_id
_entity_poly.type
_entity_poly.pdbx_seq_one_letter_code
_entity_poly.pdbx_strand_id
1 'polypeptide(L)'
;MKINFLDGSRKSYENAEELKESANSLYESTNKPVALFLLCTSCEELEKAIFCLLVHFKHLKQEQINSIFRLHQSKIILNKTIFIDKTFGYEKGVYLLDGEMLENIDFEKIIQQNDASWKKYKKERESYLYADLQGAKWHHPKSITDLDYMWNETNQKWHTNRAFYKLVEQNGLNDDFNIVSLIVVPPNPKNENDVSVFIGTGKALP
;
A
#
# COMPACT_ATOMS: atom_id res chain seq x y z
N MET A 1 -15.42 -22.23 -0.46
CA MET A 1 -15.41 -21.12 0.52
C MET A 1 -15.32 -19.82 -0.26
N LYS A 2 -16.27 -18.89 -0.11
CA LYS A 2 -16.22 -17.59 -0.82
C LYS A 2 -15.47 -16.61 0.09
N ILE A 3 -14.32 -16.11 -0.35
CA ILE A 3 -13.51 -15.16 0.44
C ILE A 3 -14.26 -13.82 0.48
N ASN A 4 -14.46 -13.27 1.68
CA ASN A 4 -15.04 -11.93 1.86
C ASN A 4 -13.92 -10.89 1.89
N PHE A 5 -13.63 -10.32 0.73
CA PHE A 5 -12.56 -9.33 0.58
C PHE A 5 -12.86 -7.99 1.26
N LEU A 6 -14.14 -7.60 1.45
CA LEU A 6 -14.47 -6.37 2.19
C LEU A 6 -14.13 -6.53 3.68
N ASP A 7 -14.51 -7.66 4.28
CA ASP A 7 -14.16 -7.99 5.67
C ASP A 7 -12.63 -8.10 5.84
N GLY A 8 -11.95 -8.77 4.91
CA GLY A 8 -10.48 -8.85 4.90
C GLY A 8 -9.82 -7.48 4.77
N SER A 9 -10.40 -6.57 3.98
CA SER A 9 -9.92 -5.18 3.85
C SER A 9 -10.03 -4.43 5.17
N ARG A 10 -11.21 -4.43 5.81
CA ARG A 10 -11.45 -3.70 7.07
C ARG A 10 -10.56 -4.17 8.21
N LYS A 11 -10.44 -5.49 8.40
CA LYS A 11 -9.58 -6.06 9.44
C LYS A 11 -8.11 -5.71 9.25
N SER A 12 -7.62 -5.77 8.01
CA SER A 12 -6.24 -5.36 7.72
C SER A 12 -6.03 -3.86 7.93
N TYR A 13 -7.02 -3.02 7.61
CA TYR A 13 -6.96 -1.59 7.91
C TYR A 13 -6.90 -1.31 9.42
N GLU A 14 -7.78 -1.93 10.21
CA GLU A 14 -7.80 -1.81 11.68
C GLU A 14 -6.46 -2.24 12.30
N ASN A 15 -5.95 -3.42 11.91
CA ASN A 15 -4.64 -3.91 12.36
C ASN A 15 -3.51 -2.92 12.03
N ALA A 16 -3.57 -2.28 10.86
CA ALA A 16 -2.55 -1.31 10.48
C ALA A 16 -2.57 -0.06 11.38
N GLU A 17 -3.74 0.48 11.69
CA GLU A 17 -3.87 1.64 12.59
C GLU A 17 -3.35 1.29 14.00
N GLU A 18 -3.72 0.14 14.56
CA GLU A 18 -3.24 -0.31 15.89
C GLU A 18 -1.72 -0.50 15.94
N LEU A 19 -1.13 -1.09 14.88
CA LEU A 19 0.32 -1.23 14.74
C LEU A 19 1.02 0.13 14.64
N LYS A 20 0.40 1.11 13.98
CA LYS A 20 0.93 2.47 13.85
C LYS A 20 0.94 3.19 15.21
N GLU A 21 -0.14 3.08 15.98
CA GLU A 21 -0.21 3.64 17.33
C GLU A 21 0.85 3.02 18.26
N SER A 22 1.00 1.70 18.20
CA SER A 22 2.02 0.96 18.94
C SER A 22 3.43 1.38 18.52
N ALA A 23 3.67 1.58 17.22
CA ALA A 23 4.93 2.08 16.69
C ALA A 23 5.25 3.48 17.24
N ASN A 24 4.30 4.41 17.22
CA ASN A 24 4.49 5.78 17.72
C ASN A 24 4.85 5.77 19.21
N SER A 25 4.12 4.98 20.01
CA SER A 25 4.37 4.84 21.44
C SER A 25 5.79 4.33 21.75
N LEU A 26 6.28 3.39 20.95
CA LEU A 26 7.65 2.86 21.10
C LEU A 26 8.71 3.81 20.54
N TYR A 27 8.40 4.61 19.52
CA TYR A 27 9.35 5.53 18.91
C TYR A 27 9.72 6.69 19.84
N GLU A 28 8.75 7.14 20.63
CA GLU A 28 8.95 8.13 21.71
C GLU A 28 9.78 7.57 22.87
N SER A 29 9.96 6.25 22.93
CA SER A 29 10.80 5.54 23.92
C SER A 29 12.21 5.23 23.38
N THR A 30 13.04 4.55 24.16
CA THR A 30 14.40 4.15 23.75
C THR A 30 14.45 3.03 22.71
N ASN A 31 13.32 2.42 22.30
CA ASN A 31 13.30 1.25 21.42
C ASN A 31 12.88 1.56 19.96
N LYS A 32 13.56 2.53 19.36
CA LYS A 32 13.34 2.97 17.96
C LYS A 32 13.38 1.86 16.89
N PRO A 33 14.26 0.84 16.97
CA PRO A 33 14.25 -0.26 15.99
C PRO A 33 12.94 -1.07 16.01
N VAL A 34 12.41 -1.36 17.19
CA VAL A 34 11.13 -2.09 17.32
C VAL A 34 9.97 -1.21 16.85
N ALA A 35 10.02 0.09 17.14
CA ALA A 35 9.05 1.05 16.60
C ALA A 35 9.03 1.05 15.07
N LEU A 36 10.21 1.13 14.44
CA LEU A 36 10.34 1.08 12.98
C LEU A 36 9.83 -0.24 12.39
N PHE A 37 10.07 -1.36 13.06
CA PHE A 37 9.49 -2.65 12.70
C PHE A 37 7.96 -2.62 12.70
N LEU A 38 7.33 -2.16 13.78
CA LEU A 38 5.87 -2.07 13.86
C LEU A 38 5.30 -1.16 12.77
N LEU A 39 5.97 -0.04 12.49
CA LEU A 39 5.57 0.86 11.41
C LEU A 39 5.68 0.20 10.02
N CYS A 40 6.73 -0.59 9.79
CA CYS A 40 6.89 -1.35 8.55
C CYS A 40 5.81 -2.44 8.40
N THR A 41 5.45 -3.14 9.48
CA THR A 41 4.37 -4.14 9.47
C THR A 41 3.01 -3.48 9.26
N SER A 42 2.78 -2.30 9.85
CA SER A 42 1.58 -1.49 9.63
C SER A 42 1.40 -1.14 8.14
N CYS A 43 2.46 -0.75 7.44
CA CYS A 43 2.42 -0.51 5.99
C CYS A 43 1.97 -1.75 5.19
N GLU A 44 2.42 -2.95 5.56
CA GLU A 44 2.05 -4.19 4.84
C GLU A 44 0.59 -4.58 5.06
N GLU A 45 0.05 -4.32 6.26
CA GLU A 45 -1.37 -4.50 6.51
C GLU A 45 -2.21 -3.50 5.69
N LEU A 46 -1.80 -2.23 5.57
CA LEU A 46 -2.45 -1.28 4.66
C LEU A 46 -2.40 -1.76 3.20
N GLU A 47 -1.25 -2.23 2.73
CA GLU A 47 -1.11 -2.77 1.37
C GLU A 47 -2.09 -3.91 1.12
N LYS A 48 -2.21 -4.84 2.07
CA LYS A 48 -3.19 -5.93 2.01
C LYS A 48 -4.63 -5.41 1.99
N ALA A 49 -4.93 -4.43 2.83
CA ALA A 49 -6.26 -3.82 2.92
C ALA A 49 -6.68 -3.20 1.58
N ILE A 50 -5.77 -2.44 0.95
CA ILE A 50 -5.96 -1.81 -0.37
C ILE A 50 -6.28 -2.87 -1.44
N PHE A 51 -5.46 -3.92 -1.55
CA PHE A 51 -5.70 -4.94 -2.57
C PHE A 51 -6.99 -5.73 -2.33
N CYS A 52 -7.31 -6.06 -1.08
CA CYS A 52 -8.60 -6.66 -0.74
C CYS A 52 -9.76 -5.78 -1.20
N LEU A 53 -9.66 -4.47 -1.00
CA LEU A 53 -10.69 -3.52 -1.36
C LEU A 53 -10.88 -3.40 -2.89
N LEU A 54 -9.78 -3.32 -3.65
CA LEU A 54 -9.81 -3.32 -5.12
C LEU A 54 -10.43 -4.60 -5.70
N VAL A 55 -10.17 -5.75 -5.07
CA VAL A 55 -10.82 -7.01 -5.45
C VAL A 55 -12.31 -6.99 -5.12
N HIS A 56 -12.69 -6.47 -3.96
CA HIS A 56 -14.10 -6.39 -3.56
C HIS A 56 -14.93 -5.58 -4.57
N PHE A 57 -14.40 -4.45 -5.03
CA PHE A 57 -15.04 -3.60 -6.04
C PHE A 57 -14.92 -4.13 -7.48
N LYS A 58 -14.38 -5.33 -7.68
CA LYS A 58 -14.31 -6.04 -8.98
C LYS A 58 -13.53 -5.31 -10.08
N HIS A 59 -12.53 -4.51 -9.71
CA HIS A 59 -11.66 -3.83 -10.69
C HIS A 59 -10.43 -4.65 -11.09
N LEU A 60 -10.38 -5.92 -10.68
CA LEU A 60 -9.26 -6.81 -10.92
C LEU A 60 -9.73 -8.12 -11.53
N LYS A 61 -9.02 -8.56 -12.57
CA LYS A 61 -9.22 -9.86 -13.22
C LYS A 61 -8.72 -10.99 -12.29
N GLN A 62 -9.28 -12.19 -12.44
CA GLN A 62 -8.90 -13.35 -11.60
C GLN A 62 -7.39 -13.64 -11.65
N GLU A 63 -6.76 -13.43 -12.80
CA GLU A 63 -5.31 -13.58 -12.99
C GLU A 63 -4.53 -12.59 -12.12
N GLN A 64 -4.95 -11.33 -12.06
CA GLN A 64 -4.35 -10.30 -11.19
C GLN A 64 -4.54 -10.64 -9.72
N ILE A 65 -5.73 -11.12 -9.32
CA ILE A 65 -6.00 -11.58 -7.94
C ILE A 65 -5.01 -12.69 -7.58
N ASN A 66 -4.83 -13.67 -8.47
CA ASN A 66 -3.88 -14.76 -8.24
C ASN A 66 -2.46 -14.21 -8.08
N SER A 67 -1.99 -13.32 -8.95
CA SER A 67 -0.64 -12.73 -8.83
C SER A 67 -0.43 -11.94 -7.53
N ILE A 68 -1.44 -11.18 -7.07
CA ILE A 68 -1.38 -10.41 -5.81
C ILE A 68 -1.29 -11.34 -4.60
N PHE A 69 -2.17 -12.35 -4.52
CA PHE A 69 -2.33 -13.15 -3.30
C PHE A 69 -1.50 -14.44 -3.29
N ARG A 70 -0.86 -14.83 -4.40
CA ARG A 70 0.04 -16.00 -4.49
C ARG A 70 1.23 -15.88 -3.53
N LEU A 71 1.82 -14.70 -3.42
CA LEU A 71 3.03 -14.47 -2.62
C LEU A 71 2.86 -13.25 -1.73
N HIS A 72 3.52 -13.25 -0.57
CA HIS A 72 3.50 -12.08 0.32
C HIS A 72 4.13 -10.86 -0.37
N GLN A 73 5.29 -11.05 -0.99
CA GLN A 73 6.05 -9.97 -1.65
C GLN A 73 5.34 -9.30 -2.82
N SER A 74 4.40 -9.98 -3.48
CA SER A 74 3.67 -9.41 -4.61
C SER A 74 2.99 -8.09 -4.22
N LYS A 75 2.39 -8.01 -3.02
CA LYS A 75 1.69 -6.81 -2.54
C LYS A 75 2.65 -5.63 -2.37
N ILE A 76 3.83 -5.89 -1.83
CA ILE A 76 4.86 -4.87 -1.57
C ILE A 76 5.42 -4.32 -2.89
N ILE A 77 5.77 -5.23 -3.81
CA ILE A 77 6.27 -4.87 -5.14
C ILE A 77 5.21 -4.06 -5.89
N LEU A 78 4.00 -4.59 -5.97
CA LEU A 78 2.91 -3.95 -6.70
C LEU A 78 2.57 -2.60 -6.06
N ASN A 79 2.47 -2.49 -4.73
CA ASN A 79 2.16 -1.22 -4.09
C ASN A 79 3.21 -0.14 -4.41
N LYS A 80 4.50 -0.49 -4.35
CA LYS A 80 5.57 0.45 -4.72
C LYS A 80 5.48 0.88 -6.18
N THR A 81 5.46 -0.09 -7.09
CA THR A 81 5.55 0.18 -8.53
C THR A 81 4.26 0.76 -9.12
N ILE A 82 3.11 0.50 -8.49
CA ILE A 82 1.79 0.91 -8.99
C ILE A 82 1.29 2.13 -8.23
N PHE A 83 1.38 2.21 -6.92
CA PHE A 83 0.68 3.26 -6.17
C PHE A 83 1.60 4.37 -5.67
N ILE A 84 2.91 4.13 -5.62
CA ILE A 84 3.88 5.15 -5.18
C ILE A 84 4.51 5.86 -6.39
N ASP A 85 4.91 5.10 -7.41
CA ASP A 85 5.67 5.66 -8.55
C ASP A 85 4.78 6.22 -9.68
N LYS A 86 3.47 5.97 -9.62
CA LYS A 86 2.53 6.31 -10.68
C LYS A 86 1.36 7.12 -10.17
N THR A 87 0.69 7.79 -11.09
CA THR A 87 -0.50 8.59 -10.79
C THR A 87 -1.72 7.70 -10.79
N PHE A 88 -2.45 7.67 -9.68
CA PHE A 88 -3.70 6.93 -9.59
C PHE A 88 -4.89 7.83 -9.87
N GLY A 89 -5.78 7.32 -10.72
CA GLY A 89 -6.98 7.97 -11.22
C GLY A 89 -8.25 7.19 -10.88
N TYR A 90 -9.37 7.88 -10.74
CA TYR A 90 -10.71 7.30 -10.92
C TYR A 90 -11.45 8.16 -11.93
N GLU A 91 -12.10 7.54 -12.92
CA GLU A 91 -12.92 8.25 -13.90
C GLU A 91 -14.04 7.31 -14.36
N LYS A 92 -15.30 7.79 -14.41
CA LYS A 92 -16.45 7.05 -15.00
C LYS A 92 -16.57 5.58 -14.53
N GLY A 93 -16.38 5.31 -13.23
CA GLY A 93 -16.53 3.95 -12.71
C GLY A 93 -15.30 3.05 -12.89
N VAL A 94 -14.18 3.57 -13.43
CA VAL A 94 -12.95 2.79 -13.63
C VAL A 94 -11.76 3.43 -12.91
N TYR A 95 -10.91 2.58 -12.32
CA TYR A 95 -9.63 3.00 -11.79
C TYR A 95 -8.58 3.04 -12.91
N LEU A 96 -7.83 4.14 -12.95
CA LEU A 96 -6.78 4.41 -13.91
C LEU A 96 -5.42 4.49 -13.21
N LEU A 97 -4.39 4.09 -13.90
CA LEU A 97 -3.00 4.12 -13.48
C LEU A 97 -2.18 4.75 -14.62
N ASP A 98 -1.67 5.97 -14.41
CA ASP A 98 -1.08 6.80 -15.47
C ASP A 98 -1.99 6.91 -16.72
N GLY A 99 -3.32 6.94 -16.50
CA GLY A 99 -4.32 6.98 -17.57
C GLY A 99 -4.71 5.63 -18.19
N GLU A 100 -4.05 4.53 -17.80
CA GLU A 100 -4.40 3.18 -18.25
C GLU A 100 -5.34 2.48 -17.25
N MET A 101 -6.38 1.77 -17.72
CA MET A 101 -7.29 1.04 -16.83
C MET A 101 -6.53 -0.02 -16.01
N LEU A 102 -6.78 -0.04 -14.70
CA LEU A 102 -6.10 -0.93 -13.76
C LEU A 102 -6.21 -2.42 -14.15
N GLU A 103 -7.37 -2.83 -14.70
CA GLU A 103 -7.60 -4.20 -15.15
C GLU A 103 -6.76 -4.61 -16.38
N ASN A 104 -6.15 -3.65 -17.09
CA ASN A 104 -5.28 -3.91 -18.24
C ASN A 104 -3.81 -3.99 -17.86
N ILE A 105 -3.46 -3.64 -16.62
CA ILE A 105 -2.10 -3.70 -16.12
C ILE A 105 -1.67 -5.15 -15.85
N ASP A 106 -0.56 -5.57 -16.46
CA ASP A 106 0.03 -6.89 -16.25
C ASP A 106 0.83 -6.95 -14.94
N PHE A 107 0.16 -7.38 -13.87
CA PHE A 107 0.76 -7.49 -12.54
C PHE A 107 1.87 -8.55 -12.48
N GLU A 108 1.72 -9.65 -13.22
CA GLU A 108 2.72 -10.71 -13.21
C GLU A 108 4.04 -10.21 -13.82
N LYS A 109 3.97 -9.50 -14.94
CA LYS A 109 5.14 -8.87 -15.55
C LYS A 109 5.80 -7.86 -14.62
N ILE A 110 5.03 -7.00 -13.94
CA ILE A 110 5.58 -6.04 -12.97
C ILE A 110 6.32 -6.76 -11.85
N ILE A 111 5.73 -7.83 -11.29
CA ILE A 111 6.35 -8.63 -10.23
C ILE A 111 7.65 -9.25 -10.73
N GLN A 112 7.64 -9.89 -11.90
CA GLN A 112 8.83 -10.55 -12.47
C GLN A 112 9.97 -9.57 -12.75
N GLN A 113 9.66 -8.39 -13.28
CA GLN A 113 10.65 -7.35 -13.56
C GLN A 113 11.28 -6.75 -12.29
N ASN A 114 10.59 -6.86 -11.15
CA ASN A 114 11.00 -6.26 -9.88
C ASN A 114 11.39 -7.28 -8.80
N ASP A 115 11.57 -8.56 -9.14
CA ASP A 115 11.96 -9.60 -8.18
C ASP A 115 13.33 -9.31 -7.51
N ALA A 116 14.25 -8.68 -8.25
CA ALA A 116 15.52 -8.22 -7.68
C ALA A 116 15.33 -7.10 -6.63
N SER A 117 14.36 -6.21 -6.85
CA SER A 117 14.00 -5.14 -5.90
C SER A 117 13.43 -5.71 -4.60
N TRP A 118 12.73 -6.84 -4.65
CA TRP A 118 12.28 -7.56 -3.46
C TRP A 118 13.44 -8.08 -2.62
N LYS A 119 14.48 -8.65 -3.23
CA LYS A 119 15.67 -9.11 -2.47
C LYS A 119 16.33 -7.98 -1.71
N LYS A 120 16.38 -6.77 -2.28
CA LYS A 120 16.88 -5.57 -1.61
C LYS A 120 15.95 -5.15 -0.45
N TYR A 121 14.64 -5.07 -0.69
CA TYR A 121 13.66 -4.76 0.34
C TYR A 121 13.71 -5.75 1.51
N LYS A 122 13.79 -7.05 1.21
CA LYS A 122 13.95 -8.11 2.21
C LYS A 122 15.23 -7.92 3.03
N LYS A 123 16.36 -7.62 2.39
CA LYS A 123 17.62 -7.36 3.09
C LYS A 123 17.55 -6.12 3.99
N GLU A 124 16.95 -5.03 3.52
CA GLU A 124 16.71 -3.82 4.33
C GLU A 124 15.82 -4.16 5.52
N ARG A 125 14.68 -4.82 5.30
CA ARG A 125 13.80 -5.32 6.35
C ARG A 125 14.55 -6.23 7.33
N GLU A 126 15.35 -7.18 6.86
CA GLU A 126 16.16 -8.05 7.71
C GLU A 126 17.16 -7.31 8.58
N SER A 127 17.60 -6.13 8.13
CA SER A 127 18.46 -5.22 8.89
C SER A 127 17.75 -4.57 10.08
N TYR A 128 16.44 -4.77 10.25
CA TYR A 128 15.64 -4.24 11.37
C TYR A 128 14.79 -5.34 12.04
N LEU A 129 14.43 -6.39 11.30
CA LEU A 129 13.48 -7.44 11.69
C LEU A 129 14.11 -8.63 12.40
N TYR A 130 15.33 -9.05 12.03
CA TYR A 130 15.84 -10.32 12.50
C TYR A 130 17.06 -10.12 13.37
N ALA A 131 16.93 -10.56 14.61
CA ALA A 131 18.09 -11.13 15.26
C ALA A 131 18.51 -12.34 14.41
N ASP A 132 19.70 -12.29 13.80
CA ASP A 132 20.22 -13.40 13.02
C ASP A 132 20.81 -14.44 13.99
N LEU A 133 20.40 -15.70 13.84
CA LEU A 133 20.94 -16.78 14.68
C LEU A 133 22.24 -17.29 14.06
N GLN A 134 23.37 -16.68 14.41
CA GLN A 134 24.68 -17.16 13.99
C GLN A 134 25.22 -18.13 15.04
N GLY A 135 25.15 -19.43 14.74
CA GLY A 135 25.40 -20.49 15.71
C GLY A 135 24.25 -20.60 16.72
N ALA A 136 24.54 -20.48 18.01
CA ALA A 136 23.55 -20.54 19.09
C ALA A 136 23.19 -19.17 19.70
N LYS A 137 23.56 -18.06 19.03
CA LYS A 137 23.39 -16.70 19.54
C LYS A 137 22.59 -15.85 18.58
N TRP A 138 21.62 -15.13 19.14
CA TRP A 138 20.87 -14.07 18.47
C TRP A 138 21.77 -12.85 18.25
N HIS A 139 21.88 -12.38 17.02
CA HIS A 139 22.67 -11.22 16.63
C HIS A 139 21.74 -10.11 16.15
N HIS A 140 21.68 -9.01 16.88
CA HIS A 140 20.97 -7.82 16.40
C HIS A 140 21.64 -7.28 15.13
N PRO A 141 20.86 -6.67 14.22
CA PRO A 141 21.39 -6.16 12.98
C PRO A 141 22.51 -5.14 13.22
N LYS A 142 23.55 -5.21 12.39
CA LYS A 142 24.71 -4.32 12.43
C LYS A 142 24.30 -2.92 11.96
N SER A 143 24.23 -2.00 12.92
CA SER A 143 24.18 -0.54 12.77
C SER A 143 23.23 -0.02 11.68
N ILE A 144 22.00 0.26 12.08
CA ILE A 144 21.14 1.20 11.36
C ILE A 144 21.76 2.59 11.58
N THR A 145 22.33 3.19 10.54
CA THR A 145 23.09 4.45 10.69
C THR A 145 22.18 5.68 10.75
N ASP A 146 20.90 5.57 10.39
CA ASP A 146 19.93 6.67 10.48
C ASP A 146 18.48 6.18 10.67
N LEU A 147 18.15 5.78 11.90
CA LEU A 147 16.80 5.34 12.28
C LEU A 147 15.73 6.42 12.04
N ASP A 148 16.10 7.70 12.21
CA ASP A 148 15.17 8.81 12.13
C ASP A 148 14.79 9.12 10.68
N TYR A 149 15.77 9.06 9.76
CA TYR A 149 15.50 9.13 8.32
C TYR A 149 14.53 8.03 7.88
N MET A 150 14.82 6.79 8.28
CA MET A 150 14.00 5.63 7.91
C MET A 150 12.59 5.68 8.48
N TRP A 151 12.46 6.13 9.72
CA TRP A 151 11.16 6.38 10.32
C TRP A 151 10.36 7.37 9.48
N ASN A 152 10.96 8.50 9.11
CA ASN A 152 10.30 9.53 8.32
C ASN A 152 9.87 9.01 6.94
N GLU A 153 10.74 8.32 6.21
CA GLU A 153 10.39 7.70 4.93
C GLU A 153 9.25 6.69 5.06
N THR A 154 9.33 5.80 6.05
CA THR A 154 8.30 4.78 6.27
C THR A 154 6.99 5.41 6.69
N ASN A 155 7.03 6.48 7.49
CA ASN A 155 5.85 7.21 7.92
C ASN A 155 5.16 7.93 6.75
N GLN A 156 5.94 8.52 5.85
CA GLN A 156 5.40 9.10 4.62
C GLN A 156 4.71 8.03 3.75
N LYS A 157 5.36 6.86 3.58
CA LYS A 157 4.75 5.71 2.88
C LYS A 157 3.44 5.28 3.54
N TRP A 158 3.39 5.24 4.87
CA TRP A 158 2.20 4.89 5.61
C TRP A 158 1.04 5.85 5.32
N HIS A 159 1.30 7.16 5.40
CA HIS A 159 0.30 8.18 5.08
C HIS A 159 -0.19 8.11 3.63
N THR A 160 0.72 7.86 2.69
CA THR A 160 0.37 7.61 1.27
C THR A 160 -0.59 6.44 1.13
N ASN A 161 -0.26 5.29 1.71
CA ASN A 161 -1.10 4.09 1.64
C ASN A 161 -2.46 4.30 2.32
N ARG A 162 -2.50 5.01 3.45
CA ARG A 162 -3.74 5.32 4.16
C ARG A 162 -4.64 6.25 3.34
N ALA A 163 -4.10 7.31 2.76
CA ALA A 163 -4.84 8.22 1.88
C ALA A 163 -5.42 7.46 0.68
N PHE A 164 -4.62 6.60 0.06
CA PHE A 164 -5.05 5.73 -1.03
C PHE A 164 -6.20 4.80 -0.60
N TYR A 165 -6.06 4.12 0.54
CA TYR A 165 -7.09 3.25 1.08
C TYR A 165 -8.42 3.99 1.25
N LYS A 166 -8.39 5.16 1.90
CA LYS A 166 -9.59 5.96 2.16
C LYS A 166 -10.25 6.43 0.89
N LEU A 167 -9.48 6.79 -0.12
CA LEU A 167 -9.99 7.13 -1.45
C LEU A 167 -10.70 5.93 -2.07
N VAL A 168 -10.06 4.77 -2.15
CA VAL A 168 -10.70 3.58 -2.75
C VAL A 168 -11.97 3.20 -1.97
N GLU A 169 -11.94 3.28 -0.63
CA GLU A 169 -13.07 2.98 0.25
C GLU A 169 -14.26 3.91 0.01
N GLN A 170 -14.03 5.22 0.00
CA GLN A 170 -15.08 6.21 -0.22
C GLN A 170 -15.71 6.09 -1.62
N ASN A 171 -14.90 5.77 -2.64
CA ASN A 171 -15.40 5.70 -4.01
C ASN A 171 -16.17 4.42 -4.31
N GLY A 172 -15.69 3.26 -3.83
CA GLY A 172 -16.41 2.01 -4.11
C GLY A 172 -17.64 1.77 -3.23
N LEU A 173 -17.80 2.51 -2.12
CA LEU A 173 -19.03 2.47 -1.30
C LEU A 173 -20.13 3.40 -1.83
N ASN A 174 -19.77 4.40 -2.65
CA ASN A 174 -20.71 5.34 -3.25
C ASN A 174 -20.94 4.96 -4.72
N ASP A 175 -21.80 3.96 -4.97
CA ASP A 175 -22.28 3.60 -6.32
C ASP A 175 -22.95 4.80 -7.08
N ASP A 176 -23.13 5.95 -6.41
CA ASP A 176 -23.73 7.19 -6.93
C ASP A 176 -22.73 8.18 -7.57
N PHE A 177 -21.44 7.85 -7.70
CA PHE A 177 -20.48 8.66 -8.47
C PHE A 177 -20.71 8.55 -9.99
N ASN A 178 -21.94 8.83 -10.45
CA ASN A 178 -22.31 9.04 -11.85
C ASN A 178 -21.84 10.41 -12.39
N ILE A 179 -21.20 11.23 -11.55
CA ILE A 179 -20.56 12.49 -11.92
C ILE A 179 -19.10 12.18 -12.28
N VAL A 180 -18.59 12.73 -13.39
CA VAL A 180 -17.17 12.60 -13.77
C VAL A 180 -16.34 13.19 -12.64
N SER A 181 -15.84 12.31 -11.79
CA SER A 181 -15.04 12.64 -10.63
C SER A 181 -13.64 12.17 -10.94
N LEU A 182 -12.77 13.08 -11.37
CA LEU A 182 -11.36 12.77 -11.57
C LEU A 182 -10.66 12.94 -10.24
N ILE A 183 -10.20 11.83 -9.67
CA ILE A 183 -9.40 11.86 -8.45
C ILE A 183 -7.97 11.55 -8.83
N VAL A 184 -7.04 12.42 -8.46
CA VAL A 184 -5.62 12.27 -8.77
C VAL A 184 -4.84 12.17 -7.47
N VAL A 185 -4.20 11.02 -7.27
CA VAL A 185 -3.17 10.86 -6.25
C VAL A 185 -1.81 11.04 -6.94
N PRO A 186 -1.08 12.13 -6.65
CA PRO A 186 0.27 12.29 -7.19
C PRO A 186 1.20 11.25 -6.55
N PRO A 187 2.32 10.91 -7.21
CA PRO A 187 3.38 10.11 -6.59
C PRO A 187 3.85 10.72 -5.25
N ASN A 188 3.92 9.92 -4.19
CA ASN A 188 4.38 10.31 -2.85
C ASN A 188 3.61 11.48 -2.17
N PRO A 189 2.27 11.41 -2.01
CA PRO A 189 1.52 12.42 -1.28
C PRO A 189 1.99 12.48 0.18
N LYS A 190 2.23 13.68 0.70
CA LYS A 190 2.70 13.90 2.07
C LYS A 190 1.56 13.86 3.07
N ASN A 191 0.33 14.16 2.64
CA ASN A 191 -0.87 14.07 3.46
C ASN A 191 -2.14 13.95 2.59
N GLU A 192 -3.30 13.76 3.25
CA GLU A 192 -4.60 13.61 2.57
C GLU A 192 -5.00 14.82 1.72
N ASN A 193 -4.51 16.02 2.04
CA ASN A 193 -4.82 17.24 1.28
C ASN A 193 -4.03 17.36 -0.02
N ASP A 194 -3.01 16.52 -0.25
CA ASP A 194 -2.29 16.47 -1.53
C ASP A 194 -3.08 15.70 -2.61
N VAL A 195 -4.20 15.08 -2.24
CA VAL A 195 -5.13 14.40 -3.15
C VAL A 195 -6.05 15.44 -3.77
N SER A 196 -6.04 15.52 -5.11
CA SER A 196 -6.93 16.42 -5.84
C SER A 196 -8.19 15.68 -6.27
N VAL A 197 -9.35 16.22 -5.92
CA VAL A 197 -10.67 15.73 -6.38
C VAL A 197 -11.30 16.79 -7.28
N PHE A 198 -11.47 16.46 -8.56
CA PHE A 198 -12.18 17.30 -9.51
C PHE A 198 -13.56 16.70 -9.76
N ILE A 199 -14.61 17.42 -9.40
CA ILE A 199 -15.99 17.02 -9.64
C ILE A 199 -16.54 17.85 -10.80
N GLY A 200 -16.75 17.21 -11.96
CA GLY A 200 -17.32 17.83 -13.15
C GLY A 200 -18.63 17.18 -13.56
N THR A 201 -19.71 17.97 -13.70
CA THR A 201 -20.95 17.50 -14.34
C THR A 201 -20.78 17.55 -15.86
N GLY A 202 -20.22 16.50 -16.46
CA GLY A 202 -20.05 16.43 -17.92
C GLY A 202 -21.36 16.03 -18.62
N LYS A 203 -21.90 16.89 -19.50
CA LYS A 203 -22.65 16.40 -20.66
C LYS A 203 -21.60 15.90 -21.67
N ALA A 204 -21.77 14.69 -22.17
CA ALA A 204 -20.97 14.20 -23.29
C ALA A 204 -21.03 15.23 -24.43
N LEU A 205 -19.87 15.71 -24.87
CA LEU A 205 -19.78 16.50 -26.10
C LEU A 205 -20.08 15.59 -27.29
N PRO A 206 -20.78 16.10 -28.32
CA PRO A 206 -21.28 15.32 -29.46
C PRO A 206 -20.17 14.69 -30.30
#